data_AF-A0A1Q2CLY2-F1
#
_entry.id   AF-A0A1Q2CLY2-F1
#
_cell.length_a   1.000
_cell.length_b   1.000
_cell.length_c   1.000
_cell.angle_alpha   90.00
_cell.angle_beta   90.00
_cell.angle_gamma   90.00
#
_symmetry.space_group_name_H-M   'P 1'
#
loop_
_entity.id
_entity.type
_entity.pdbx_description
1 polymer ?
#
loop_
_entity_poly.entity_id
_entity_poly.type
_entity_poly.pdbx_seq_one_letter_code
_entity_poly.pdbx_strand_id
1 'polypeptide(L)' 'MNIQPRIDDGIGNVETLWCARDVAEFLNVSQATLSRWRREKVGPPFLQIGGISRYNPSSVRAWVNANEQAHG' A
#
# COMPACT_ATOMS: atom_id res chain seq x y z
N MET A 1 2.79 14.50 -17.49
CA MET A 1 2.93 13.16 -18.09
C MET A 1 3.66 12.26 -17.09
N ASN A 2 2.98 11.78 -16.03
CA ASN A 2 3.62 10.92 -15.03
C ASN A 2 3.46 9.47 -15.47
N ILE A 3 4.51 8.92 -16.07
CA ILE A 3 4.63 7.53 -16.48
C ILE A 3 4.62 6.62 -15.24
N GLN A 4 3.44 6.13 -14.86
CA GLN A 4 3.39 4.95 -14.01
C GLN A 4 3.53 3.72 -14.91
N PRO A 5 4.47 2.81 -14.63
CA PRO A 5 4.54 1.58 -15.38
C PRO A 5 3.24 0.82 -15.15
N ARG A 6 2.53 0.57 -16.25
CA ARG A 6 1.38 -0.31 -16.31
C ARG A 6 1.92 -1.72 -16.07
N ILE A 7 2.00 -2.15 -14.80
CA ILE A 7 2.37 -3.52 -14.46
C ILE A 7 1.14 -4.39 -14.75
N ASP A 8 0.87 -4.59 -16.03
CA ASP A 8 0.00 -5.64 -16.55
C ASP A 8 0.95 -6.66 -17.19
N ASP A 9 1.59 -7.47 -16.35
CA ASP A 9 2.48 -8.54 -16.81
C ASP A 9 1.88 -9.85 -16.28
N GLY A 10 1.11 -10.50 -17.15
CA GLY A 10 0.52 -11.80 -16.92
C GLY A 10 1.57 -12.90 -16.83
N ILE A 11 2.34 -12.92 -15.75
CA ILE A 11 3.29 -13.97 -15.40
C ILE A 11 2.88 -14.56 -14.05
N GLY A 12 2.64 -15.88 -14.06
CA GLY A 12 1.92 -16.63 -13.04
C GLY A 12 2.29 -16.35 -11.58
N ASN A 13 1.24 -16.30 -10.75
CA ASN A 13 1.24 -16.54 -9.31
C ASN A 13 2.33 -15.84 -8.47
N VAL A 14 2.71 -14.62 -8.83
CA VAL A 14 3.45 -13.70 -7.93
C VAL A 14 2.47 -12.64 -7.44
N GLU A 15 2.21 -12.60 -6.14
CA GLU A 15 1.32 -11.59 -5.56
C GLU A 15 1.84 -10.19 -5.88
N THR A 16 1.11 -9.46 -6.74
CA THR A 16 1.50 -8.12 -7.19
C THR A 16 1.61 -7.18 -5.99
N LEU A 17 2.84 -6.82 -5.62
CA LEU A 17 3.11 -5.84 -4.57
C LEU A 17 2.56 -4.47 -5.01
N TRP A 18 1.67 -3.92 -4.19
CA TRP A 18 0.99 -2.65 -4.37
C TRP A 18 1.93 -1.46 -4.20
N CYS A 19 1.70 -0.41 -4.97
CA CYS A 19 2.35 0.87 -4.74
C CYS A 19 1.53 1.70 -3.73
N ALA A 20 2.11 2.82 -3.30
CA ALA A 20 1.43 3.78 -2.42
C ALA A 20 0.04 4.19 -2.92
N ARG A 21 -0.12 4.28 -4.25
CA ARG A 21 -1.37 4.64 -4.90
C ARG A 21 -2.41 3.52 -4.76
N ASP A 22 -2.07 2.29 -5.13
CA ASP A 22 -2.98 1.15 -5.02
C ASP A 22 -3.48 0.97 -3.59
N VAL A 23 -2.58 1.16 -2.60
CA VAL A 23 -2.97 1.14 -1.18
C VAL A 23 -3.92 2.28 -0.83
N ALA A 24 -3.68 3.49 -1.35
CA ALA A 24 -4.57 4.63 -1.13
C ALA A 24 -5.96 4.36 -1.71
N GLU A 25 -6.04 3.80 -2.93
CA GLU A 25 -7.30 3.45 -3.58
C GLU A 25 -8.02 2.31 -2.84
N PHE A 26 -7.28 1.27 -2.43
CA PHE A 26 -7.83 0.15 -1.67
C PHE A 26 -8.42 0.58 -0.32
N LEU A 27 -7.71 1.45 0.39
CA LEU A 27 -8.17 2.01 1.67
C LEU A 27 -9.22 3.12 1.49
N ASN A 28 -9.53 3.49 0.25
CA ASN A 28 -10.40 4.61 -0.09
C ASN A 28 -9.98 5.94 0.56
N VAL A 29 -8.67 6.17 0.67
CA VAL A 29 -8.09 7.41 1.24
C VAL A 29 -7.30 8.19 0.20
N SER A 30 -7.20 9.51 0.39
CA SER A 30 -6.36 10.35 -0.45
C SER A 30 -4.86 10.03 -0.26
N GLN A 31 -4.06 10.15 -1.33
CA GLN A 31 -2.59 10.05 -1.25
C GLN A 31 -1.99 11.04 -0.23
N ALA A 32 -2.64 12.19 -0.02
CA ALA A 32 -2.28 13.15 1.02
C ALA A 32 -2.44 12.58 2.44
N THR A 33 -3.54 11.85 2.69
CA THR A 33 -3.76 11.13 3.95
C THR A 33 -2.71 10.05 4.14
N LEU A 34 -2.41 9.28 3.09
CA LEU A 34 -1.38 8.24 3.14
C LEU A 34 0.03 8.83 3.38
N SER A 35 0.30 10.02 2.84
CA SER A 35 1.53 10.79 3.11
C SER A 35 1.59 11.26 4.57
N ARG A 36 0.46 11.71 5.12
CA ARG A 36 0.34 12.09 6.54
C ARG A 36 0.62 10.89 7.45
N TRP A 37 0.02 9.74 7.16
CA TRP A 37 0.24 8.47 7.84
C TRP A 37 1.69 8.01 7.82
N ARG A 38 2.39 8.19 6.69
CA ARG A 38 3.85 7.93 6.63
C ARG A 38 4.65 8.82 7.58
N ARG A 39 4.29 10.10 7.70
CA ARG A 39 4.96 11.03 8.63
C ARG A 39 4.67 10.68 10.08
N GLU A 40 3.42 10.34 10.36
CA GLU A 40 2.96 9.92 11.68
C GLU A 40 3.46 8.51 12.06
N LYS A 41 4.01 7.76 11.09
CA LYS A 41 4.37 6.34 11.21
C LYS A 41 3.18 5.46 11.61
N VAL A 42 1.96 5.90 11.30
CA VAL A 42 0.70 5.21 11.57
C VAL A 42 0.12 4.80 10.23
N GLY A 43 0.48 3.62 9.74
CA GLY A 43 0.07 3.15 8.42
C GLY A 43 0.47 1.71 8.14
N PRO A 44 0.01 1.15 7.01
CA PRO A 44 0.29 -0.24 6.67
C PRO A 44 1.79 -0.46 6.47
N PRO A 45 2.30 -1.66 6.82
CA PRO A 45 3.70 -2.00 6.66
C PRO A 45 4.10 -1.93 5.18
N PHE A 46 5.22 -1.26 4.93
CA PHE A 46 5.81 -1.15 3.60
C PHE A 46 7.15 -1.89 3.56
N LEU A 47 7.41 -2.55 2.44
CA LEU A 47 8.73 -3.06 2.09
C LEU A 47 9.48 -2.00 1.31
N GLN A 48 10.68 -1.66 1.77
CA GLN A 48 11.59 -0.80 1.02
C GLN A 48 12.60 -1.69 0.28
N ILE A 49 12.47 -1.75 -1.04
CA ILE A 49 13.34 -2.58 -1.89
C ILE A 49 14.04 -1.62 -2.86
N GLY A 50 15.35 -1.43 -2.70
CA GLY A 50 16.15 -0.59 -3.60
C GLY A 50 15.69 0.88 -3.68
N GLY A 51 15.07 1.41 -2.63
CA GLY A 51 14.52 2.78 -2.61
C GLY A 51 13.07 2.91 -3.10
N ILE A 52 12.45 1.80 -3.51
CA ILE A 52 11.03 1.76 -3.89
C ILE A 52 10.21 1.21 -2.71
N SER A 53 9.22 1.96 -2.24
CA SER A 53 8.25 1.50 -1.25
C SER A 53 7.16 0.66 -1.93
N ARG A 54 7.14 -0.63 -1.63
CA ARG A 54 6.17 -1.62 -2.07
C ARG A 54 5.34 -2.06 -0.87
N TYR A 55 4.09 -2.41 -1.10
CA TYR A 55 3.17 -2.87 -0.06
C TYR A 55 2.67 -4.26 -0.44
N ASN A 56 2.68 -5.18 0.52
CA ASN A 56 2.06 -6.47 0.30
C ASN A 56 0.56 -6.34 0.59
N PRO A 57 -0.35 -6.66 -0.35
CA PRO A 57 -1.79 -6.60 -0.13
C PRO A 57 -2.24 -7.40 1.11
N SER A 58 -1.62 -8.55 1.38
CA SER A 58 -1.93 -9.37 2.56
C SER A 58 -1.57 -8.63 3.86
N SER A 59 -0.40 -8.00 3.91
CA SER A 59 0.02 -7.21 5.07
C SER A 59 -0.80 -5.92 5.24
N VAL A 60 -1.21 -5.27 4.15
CA VAL A 60 -2.12 -4.10 4.18
C VAL A 60 -3.46 -4.51 4.78
N ARG A 61 -4.06 -5.61 4.31
CA ARG A 61 -5.32 -6.14 4.84
C ARG A 61 -5.21 -6.53 6.32
N ALA A 62 -4.12 -7.18 6.72
CA ALA A 62 -3.86 -7.52 8.12
C ALA A 62 -3.75 -6.26 8.99
N TRP A 63 -3.11 -5.20 8.49
CA TRP A 63 -3.04 -3.92 9.18
C TRP A 63 -4.41 -3.25 9.33
N VAL A 64 -5.25 -3.30 8.30
CA VAL A 64 -6.64 -2.79 8.37
C VAL A 64 -7.41 -3.52 9.46
N ASN A 65 -7.40 -4.86 9.43
CA ASN A 65 -8.08 -5.69 10.42
C ASN A 65 -7.58 -5.42 11.86
N ALA A 66 -6.27 -5.20 12.02
CA ALA A 66 -5.71 -4.83 13.32
C ALA A 66 -6.15 -3.43 13.79
N ASN A 67 -6.36 -2.47 12.87
CA ASN A 67 -6.85 -1.12 13.20
C ASN A 67 -8.36 -1.09 13.44
N GLU A 68 -9.14 -1.90 12.72
CA GLU A 68 -10.58 -2.04 12.97
C GLU A 68 -10.83 -2.52 14.41
N GLN A 69 -10.02 -3.46 14.91
CA GLN A 69 -10.13 -3.94 16.29
C GLN A 69 -9.67 -2.91 17.34
N ALA A 70 -8.85 -1.93 16.96
CA ALA A 70 -8.41 -0.87 17.87
C ALA A 70 -9.42 0.28 17.99
N HIS A 71 -10.48 0.30 17.18
CA HIS A 71 -11.51 1.34 17.16
C HIS A 71 -12.91 0.83 17.46
N GLY A 72 -13.01 -0.27 18.23
CA GLY A 72 -14.25 -0.83 18.78
C GLY A 72 -14.29 -0.74 20.30
#